data_AF-A0A0G1IJI2-F1
#
_entry.id   AF-A0A0G1IJI2-F1
#
_cell.length_a   1.000
_cell.length_b   1.000
_cell.length_c   1.000
_cell.angle_alpha   90.00
_cell.angle_beta   90.00
_cell.angle_gamma   90.00
#
_symmetry.space_group_name_H-M   'P 1'
#
loop_
_entity.id
_entity.type
_entity.pdbx_description
1 polymer ?
#
loop_
_entity_poly.entity_id
_entity_poly.type
_entity_poly.pdbx_seq_one_letter_code
_entity_poly.pdbx_strand_id
1 'polypeptide(L)'
;MVDILSELPPEDLQSLLLYIYNQRTHVLKPSDLMQQYRQSRFVKPCVLDQRKIVAADHIAFKILPSTFTAIEFSPVIPLGTNSILANTSQKNVLGTIRNNEVLADPTSALALECALRRTVLLQGDPKNIGLVKLATSSRSLRLQSFDDIPGFTPHFRTFSIASAGRDTGSEVFEKVTFLEHVTFYLNYLNSLANEGYITNHITVAFSDIRIIEKLIEKDGLDREQIGRSTQKVDFDVFKNYNISLPHSVLSVDEVSRELVSTYNLNKPIELLSIIEESVITKLRKQFPLVAFAVELNRIAGIGYYSNLCFKISAQNRAGTVFPLVDGGYTNWTQKLMNSKKERLLISGIGTELLCKLFK
;
A
#
# COMPACT_ATOMS: atom_id res chain seq x y z
N MET A 1 20.22 25.34 17.29
CA MET A 1 20.97 24.76 16.15
C MET A 1 20.04 24.04 15.18
N VAL A 2 19.20 23.10 15.64
CA VAL A 2 18.25 22.37 14.76
C VAL A 2 17.23 23.32 14.12
N ASP A 3 16.64 24.24 14.88
CA ASP A 3 15.67 25.20 14.33
C ASP A 3 16.32 26.11 13.28
N ILE A 4 17.50 26.66 13.59
CA ILE A 4 18.30 27.48 12.66
C ILE A 4 18.59 26.73 11.35
N LEU A 5 19.01 25.46 11.42
CA LEU A 5 19.29 24.66 10.22
C LEU A 5 18.03 24.29 9.44
N SER A 6 16.87 24.17 10.12
CA SER A 6 15.59 23.81 9.49
C SER A 6 14.95 25.00 8.78
N GLU A 7 15.29 26.23 9.17
CA GLU A 7 14.82 27.48 8.56
C GLU A 7 15.69 27.94 7.38
N LEU A 8 16.86 27.32 7.17
CA LEU A 8 17.71 27.65 6.02
C LEU A 8 17.00 27.38 4.69
N PRO A 9 17.26 28.20 3.65
CA PRO A 9 16.86 27.86 2.30
C PRO A 9 17.35 26.45 1.91
N PRO A 10 16.53 25.65 1.21
CA PRO A 10 16.90 24.26 0.88
C PRO A 10 18.24 24.13 0.14
N GLU A 11 18.63 25.12 -0.66
CA GLU A 11 19.89 25.14 -1.39
C GLU A 11 21.11 25.39 -0.49
N ASP A 12 20.96 26.24 0.53
CA ASP A 12 22.03 26.55 1.49
C ASP A 12 22.27 25.37 2.44
N LEU A 13 21.19 24.78 2.96
CA LEU A 13 21.28 23.58 3.79
C LEU A 13 21.89 22.42 3.00
N GLN A 14 21.49 22.23 1.75
CA GLN A 14 22.08 21.23 0.86
C GLN A 14 23.58 21.48 0.66
N SER A 15 23.99 22.73 0.39
CA SER A 15 25.40 23.09 0.18
C SER A 15 26.25 22.83 1.42
N LEU A 16 25.75 23.20 2.60
CA LEU A 16 26.40 22.93 3.89
C LEU A 16 26.55 21.42 4.13
N LEU A 17 25.48 20.65 3.94
CA LEU A 17 25.52 19.20 4.12
C LEU A 17 26.46 18.53 3.12
N LEU A 18 26.47 18.97 1.85
CA LEU A 18 27.41 18.46 0.85
C LEU A 18 28.86 18.72 1.26
N TYR A 19 29.18 19.91 1.75
CA TYR A 19 30.51 20.23 2.27
C TYR A 19 30.89 19.32 3.45
N ILE A 20 30.00 19.15 4.43
CA ILE A 20 30.21 18.26 5.58
C ILE A 20 30.45 16.81 5.13
N TYR A 21 29.61 16.28 4.24
CA TYR A 21 29.76 14.91 3.74
C TYR A 21 31.06 14.74 2.94
N ASN A 22 31.48 15.75 2.16
CA ASN A 22 32.76 15.72 1.45
C ASN A 22 33.95 15.64 2.43
N GLN A 23 33.96 16.43 3.50
CA GLN A 23 34.99 16.34 4.54
C GLN A 23 34.99 14.96 5.22
N ARG A 24 33.81 14.40 5.51
CA ARG A 24 33.69 13.07 6.13
C ARG A 24 34.18 11.95 5.21
N THR A 25 33.92 12.01 3.91
CA THR A 25 34.37 10.98 2.96
C THR A 25 35.86 11.07 2.65
N HIS A 26 36.46 12.26 2.73
CA HIS A 26 37.91 12.46 2.50
C HIS A 26 38.82 11.68 3.45
N VAL A 27 38.35 11.38 4.66
CA VAL A 27 39.13 10.65 5.68
C VAL A 27 38.82 9.15 5.72
N LEU A 28 37.84 8.67 4.94
CA LEU A 28 37.47 7.25 4.91
C LEU A 28 38.54 6.41 4.19
N LYS A 29 38.78 5.22 4.74
CA LYS A 29 39.63 4.19 4.12
C LYS A 29 38.77 3.08 3.53
N PRO A 30 39.28 2.30 2.56
CA PRO A 30 38.56 1.12 2.03
C PRO A 30 38.14 0.12 3.11
N SER A 31 38.91 -0.03 4.20
CA SER A 31 38.55 -0.87 5.35
C SER A 31 37.26 -0.41 6.03
N ASP A 32 37.04 0.90 6.10
CA ASP A 32 35.88 1.50 6.75
C ASP A 32 34.62 1.21 5.91
N LEU A 33 34.74 1.27 4.58
CA LEU A 33 33.66 0.87 3.67
C LEU A 33 33.28 -0.61 3.87
N MET A 34 34.28 -1.49 3.98
CA MET A 34 34.01 -2.91 4.24
C MET A 34 33.38 -3.15 5.61
N GLN A 35 33.79 -2.41 6.64
CA GLN A 35 33.16 -2.46 7.96
C GLN A 35 31.70 -1.99 7.90
N GLN A 36 31.43 -0.84 7.25
CA GLN A 36 30.08 -0.31 7.08
C GLN A 36 29.20 -1.27 6.28
N TYR A 37 29.72 -1.84 5.18
CA TYR A 37 29.01 -2.85 4.38
C TYR A 37 28.69 -4.10 5.20
N ARG A 38 29.57 -4.51 6.12
CA ARG A 38 29.35 -5.64 7.02
C ARG A 38 28.26 -5.37 8.05
N GLN A 39 28.20 -4.16 8.60
CA GLN A 39 27.32 -3.80 9.70
C GLN A 39 25.93 -3.29 9.26
N SER A 40 25.84 -2.62 8.11
CA SER A 40 24.59 -2.00 7.67
C SER A 40 23.64 -3.01 7.05
N ARG A 41 22.43 -3.11 7.60
CA ARG A 41 21.33 -3.94 7.06
C ARG A 41 20.73 -3.37 5.77
N PHE A 42 20.97 -2.09 5.46
CA PHE A 42 20.36 -1.38 4.32
C PHE A 42 21.06 -1.62 2.99
N VAL A 43 22.27 -2.17 3.02
CA VAL A 43 23.14 -2.34 1.83
C VAL A 43 23.45 -3.80 1.53
N LYS A 44 22.77 -4.73 2.22
CA LYS A 44 22.96 -6.15 2.00
C LYS A 44 22.30 -6.59 0.68
N PRO A 45 22.85 -7.58 -0.02
CA PRO A 45 22.14 -8.15 -1.15
C PRO A 45 20.88 -8.86 -0.67
N CYS A 46 19.90 -8.98 -1.55
CA CYS A 46 18.81 -9.92 -1.33
C CYS A 46 19.39 -11.35 -1.23
N VAL A 47 18.88 -12.15 -0.30
CA VAL A 47 19.30 -13.56 -0.14
C VAL A 47 18.81 -14.47 -1.27
N LEU A 48 17.83 -14.02 -2.06
CA LEU A 48 17.32 -14.76 -3.21
C LEU A 48 18.18 -14.53 -4.45
N ASP A 49 18.28 -15.59 -5.26
CA ASP A 49 18.71 -15.46 -6.65
C ASP A 49 17.80 -14.47 -7.38
N GLN A 50 18.39 -13.40 -7.91
CA GLN A 50 17.69 -12.33 -8.60
C GLN A 50 16.84 -12.85 -9.77
N ARG A 51 17.25 -13.94 -10.43
CA ARG A 51 16.50 -14.55 -11.53
C ARG A 51 15.10 -15.01 -11.11
N LYS A 52 14.92 -15.43 -9.85
CA LYS A 52 13.61 -15.84 -9.32
C LYS A 52 12.65 -14.66 -9.22
N ILE A 53 13.14 -13.52 -8.75
CA ILE A 53 12.34 -12.29 -8.61
C ILE A 53 11.97 -11.76 -10.00
N VAL A 54 12.94 -11.72 -10.92
CA VAL A 54 12.69 -11.29 -12.31
C VAL A 54 11.66 -12.19 -13.00
N ALA A 55 11.73 -13.51 -12.81
CA ALA A 55 10.75 -14.43 -13.37
C ALA A 55 9.33 -14.17 -12.83
N ALA A 56 9.19 -13.92 -11.52
CA ALA A 56 7.91 -13.58 -10.91
C ALA A 56 7.36 -12.23 -11.43
N ASP A 57 8.20 -11.19 -11.47
CA ASP A 57 7.84 -9.89 -12.04
C ASP A 57 7.42 -10.00 -13.51
N HIS A 58 8.12 -10.81 -14.30
CA HIS A 58 7.78 -11.05 -15.70
C HIS A 58 6.40 -11.69 -15.86
N ILE A 59 6.01 -12.63 -14.98
CA ILE A 59 4.66 -13.21 -14.99
C ILE A 59 3.63 -12.12 -14.71
N ALA A 60 3.86 -11.26 -13.71
CA ALA A 60 2.96 -10.16 -13.38
C ALA A 60 2.77 -9.21 -14.58
N PHE A 61 3.86 -8.80 -15.25
CA PHE A 61 3.77 -7.95 -16.45
C PHE A 61 3.10 -8.66 -17.64
N LYS A 62 3.34 -9.96 -17.81
CA LYS A 62 2.75 -10.74 -18.91
C LYS A 62 1.22 -10.82 -18.82
N ILE A 63 0.68 -10.94 -17.61
CA ILE A 63 -0.78 -11.02 -17.39
C ILE A 63 -1.43 -9.66 -17.11
N LEU A 64 -0.63 -8.61 -16.97
CA LEU A 64 -1.11 -7.26 -16.70
C LEU A 64 -2.07 -6.84 -17.84
N PRO A 65 -3.30 -6.40 -17.55
CA PRO A 65 -4.22 -5.97 -18.59
C PRO A 65 -3.61 -4.84 -19.44
N SER A 66 -3.81 -4.88 -20.75
CA SER A 66 -3.26 -3.88 -21.69
C SER A 66 -3.71 -2.44 -21.42
N THR A 67 -4.77 -2.25 -20.61
CA THR A 67 -5.21 -0.95 -20.14
C THR A 67 -4.26 -0.32 -19.12
N PHE A 68 -3.37 -1.09 -18.49
CA PHE A 68 -2.33 -0.58 -17.60
C PHE A 68 -1.05 -0.30 -18.38
N THR A 69 -0.46 0.86 -18.14
CA THR A 69 0.89 1.17 -18.64
C THR A 69 1.92 0.75 -17.61
N ALA A 70 2.84 -0.14 -17.99
CA ALA A 70 4.01 -0.47 -17.18
C ALA A 70 5.06 0.65 -17.24
N ILE A 71 5.53 1.11 -16.08
CA ILE A 71 6.54 2.16 -15.95
C ILE A 71 7.60 1.80 -14.91
N GLU A 72 8.83 2.26 -15.13
CA GLU A 72 9.94 2.12 -14.19
C GLU A 72 10.22 3.48 -13.54
N PHE A 73 10.34 3.50 -12.21
CA PHE A 73 10.62 4.71 -11.47
C PHE A 73 12.11 4.87 -11.16
N SER A 74 12.52 6.11 -10.93
CA SER A 74 13.76 6.43 -10.24
C SER A 74 13.79 5.78 -8.84
N PRO A 75 14.96 5.40 -8.31
CA PRO A 75 15.09 4.91 -6.93
C PRO A 75 14.78 5.99 -5.86
N VAL A 76 14.60 7.25 -6.28
CA VAL A 76 14.26 8.38 -5.42
C VAL A 76 13.04 9.13 -5.94
N ILE A 77 12.33 9.77 -5.02
CA ILE A 77 11.14 10.60 -5.24
C ILE A 77 11.27 11.94 -4.49
N PRO A 78 10.44 12.95 -4.78
CA PRO A 78 10.50 14.23 -4.07
C PRO A 78 10.40 14.06 -2.56
N LEU A 79 11.25 14.77 -1.81
CA LEU A 79 11.21 14.76 -0.35
C LEU A 79 9.81 15.15 0.16
N GLY A 80 9.30 14.39 1.13
CA GLY A 80 8.01 14.65 1.75
C GLY A 80 6.84 13.95 1.05
N THR A 81 7.06 13.21 -0.03
CA THR A 81 6.01 12.45 -0.72
C THR A 81 5.28 11.51 0.26
N ASN A 82 6.02 10.71 1.03
CA ASN A 82 5.43 9.77 1.98
C ASN A 82 4.81 10.45 3.21
N SER A 83 5.36 11.57 3.69
CA SER A 83 4.78 12.29 4.82
C SER A 83 3.50 13.04 4.46
N ILE A 84 3.45 13.64 3.26
CA ILE A 84 2.28 14.45 2.82
C ILE A 84 1.13 13.53 2.36
N LEU A 85 1.46 12.45 1.65
CA LEU A 85 0.44 11.53 1.12
C LEU A 85 0.01 10.52 2.18
N ALA A 86 0.96 9.83 2.80
CA ALA A 86 0.70 8.67 3.64
C ALA A 86 0.89 8.91 5.16
N ASN A 87 1.15 10.16 5.59
CA ASN A 87 1.47 10.50 6.99
C ASN A 87 2.64 9.67 7.57
N THR A 88 3.56 9.22 6.71
CA THR A 88 4.71 8.43 7.13
C THR A 88 5.88 9.35 7.45
N SER A 89 6.35 9.31 8.70
CA SER A 89 7.49 10.11 9.18
C SER A 89 8.81 9.74 8.48
N GLN A 90 9.69 10.72 8.33
CA GLN A 90 11.08 10.57 7.89
C GLN A 90 11.94 9.72 8.85
N LYS A 91 11.44 9.34 10.03
CA LYS A 91 12.03 8.26 10.83
C LYS A 91 11.97 6.90 10.13
N ASN A 92 11.01 6.72 9.22
CA ASN A 92 10.71 5.47 8.55
C ASN A 92 11.13 5.46 7.07
N VAL A 93 11.41 6.63 6.51
CA VAL A 93 11.75 6.85 5.10
C VAL A 93 13.13 7.48 5.02
N LEU A 94 13.99 6.94 4.15
CA LEU A 94 15.36 7.45 4.01
C LEU A 94 15.39 8.75 3.20
N GLY A 95 15.49 9.89 3.88
CA GLY A 95 15.74 11.19 3.26
C GLY A 95 17.18 11.31 2.71
N THR A 96 17.35 12.14 1.70
CA THR A 96 18.67 12.48 1.13
C THR A 96 19.00 13.95 1.40
N ILE A 97 20.28 14.31 1.32
CA ILE A 97 20.74 15.70 1.46
C ILE A 97 20.43 16.57 0.22
N ARG A 98 19.82 15.99 -0.83
CA ARG A 98 19.49 16.68 -2.10
C ARG A 98 17.98 16.82 -2.30
N ASN A 99 17.23 17.07 -1.23
CA ASN A 99 15.78 17.32 -1.27
C ASN A 99 14.95 16.23 -1.98
N ASN A 100 15.43 15.00 -1.92
CA ASN A 100 14.72 13.79 -2.35
C ASN A 100 14.65 12.81 -1.19
N GLU A 101 13.78 11.81 -1.30
CA GLU A 101 13.76 10.64 -0.44
C GLU A 101 13.84 9.35 -1.27
N VAL A 102 14.44 8.30 -0.72
CA VAL A 102 14.47 6.99 -1.36
C VAL A 102 13.04 6.46 -1.45
N LEU A 103 12.72 5.79 -2.56
CA LEU A 103 11.43 5.19 -2.79
C LEU A 103 11.10 4.14 -1.70
N ALA A 104 10.29 4.52 -0.73
CA ALA A 104 9.86 3.63 0.36
C ALA A 104 8.59 2.83 0.04
N ASP A 105 7.81 3.30 -0.93
CA ASP A 105 6.57 2.70 -1.38
C ASP A 105 6.31 3.09 -2.86
N PRO A 106 6.19 2.14 -3.80
CA PRO A 106 5.96 2.49 -5.20
C PRO A 106 4.58 3.09 -5.46
N THR A 107 3.59 2.85 -4.59
CA THR A 107 2.24 3.39 -4.77
C THR A 107 2.20 4.91 -4.61
N SER A 108 3.07 5.49 -3.79
CA SER A 108 3.19 6.94 -3.65
C SER A 108 3.78 7.60 -4.90
N ALA A 109 4.74 6.93 -5.56
CA ALA A 109 5.28 7.37 -6.85
C ALA A 109 4.23 7.23 -7.97
N LEU A 110 3.50 6.11 -8.01
CA LEU A 110 2.38 5.92 -8.94
C LEU A 110 1.33 7.02 -8.78
N ALA A 111 1.03 7.47 -7.56
CA ALA A 111 0.07 8.52 -7.32
C ALA A 111 0.50 9.88 -7.89
N LEU A 112 1.78 10.25 -7.77
CA LEU A 112 2.34 11.46 -8.38
C LEU A 112 2.21 11.40 -9.90
N GLU A 113 2.62 10.28 -10.52
CA GLU A 113 2.55 10.10 -11.96
C GLU A 113 1.10 10.05 -12.47
N CYS A 114 0.20 9.40 -11.73
CA CYS A 114 -1.24 9.43 -11.99
C CYS A 114 -1.77 10.86 -11.99
N ALA A 115 -1.44 11.66 -10.97
CA ALA A 115 -1.88 13.06 -10.87
C ALA A 115 -1.36 13.90 -12.05
N LEU A 116 -0.10 13.71 -12.44
CA LEU A 116 0.50 14.38 -13.61
C LEU A 116 -0.26 14.03 -14.90
N ARG A 117 -0.44 12.74 -15.21
CA ARG A 117 -1.13 12.30 -16.43
C ARG A 117 -2.60 12.70 -16.43
N ARG A 118 -3.28 12.66 -15.28
CA ARG A 118 -4.65 13.16 -15.15
C ARG A 118 -4.73 14.66 -15.40
N THR A 119 -3.75 15.43 -14.94
CA THR A 119 -3.66 16.88 -15.22
C THR A 119 -3.55 17.14 -16.73
N VAL A 120 -2.68 16.40 -17.42
CA VAL A 120 -2.54 16.50 -18.89
C VAL A 120 -3.85 16.17 -19.61
N LEU A 121 -4.54 15.09 -19.22
CA LEU A 121 -5.84 14.73 -19.80
C LEU A 121 -6.90 15.84 -19.62
N LEU A 122 -6.91 16.48 -18.45
CA LEU A 122 -7.88 17.52 -18.12
C LEU A 122 -7.57 18.88 -18.74
N GLN A 123 -6.33 19.15 -19.14
CA GLN A 123 -5.99 20.34 -19.91
C GLN A 123 -6.66 20.33 -21.29
N GLY A 124 -6.78 19.16 -21.92
CA GLY A 124 -7.47 18.99 -23.21
C GLY A 124 -9.00 19.01 -23.09
N ASP A 125 -9.55 18.39 -22.04
CA ASP A 125 -10.98 18.42 -21.71
C ASP A 125 -11.21 18.38 -20.18
N PRO A 126 -11.66 19.49 -19.56
CA PRO A 126 -11.89 19.56 -18.11
C PRO A 126 -12.95 18.59 -17.57
N LYS A 127 -13.75 17.96 -18.44
CA LYS A 127 -14.75 16.94 -18.09
C LYS A 127 -14.28 15.51 -18.43
N ASN A 128 -13.03 15.33 -18.87
CA ASN A 128 -12.50 14.04 -19.27
C ASN A 128 -12.56 13.02 -18.12
N ILE A 129 -13.32 11.94 -18.36
CA ILE A 129 -13.51 10.80 -17.44
C ILE A 129 -12.52 9.65 -17.67
N GLY A 130 -11.57 9.82 -18.58
CA GLY A 130 -10.57 8.81 -18.94
C GLY A 130 -9.73 8.38 -17.74
N LEU A 131 -9.48 7.07 -17.64
CA LEU A 131 -8.72 6.50 -16.54
C LEU A 131 -7.22 6.54 -16.87
N VAL A 132 -6.40 6.80 -15.85
CA VAL A 132 -4.96 6.57 -15.89
C VAL A 132 -4.67 5.35 -15.05
N LYS A 133 -4.16 4.28 -15.68
CA LYS A 133 -3.85 3.01 -15.00
C LYS A 133 -2.37 2.68 -15.19
N LEU A 134 -1.63 2.55 -14.10
CA LEU A 134 -0.18 2.43 -14.11
C LEU A 134 0.25 1.21 -13.28
N ALA A 135 1.35 0.59 -13.68
CA ALA A 135 1.95 -0.54 -12.98
C ALA A 135 3.47 -0.40 -12.92
N THR A 136 4.09 -0.93 -11.86
CA THR A 136 5.55 -0.96 -11.72
C THR A 136 6.00 -2.15 -10.87
N SER A 137 7.21 -2.65 -11.10
CA SER A 137 7.91 -3.51 -10.14
C SER A 137 9.15 -2.79 -9.65
N SER A 138 9.11 -2.31 -8.42
CA SER A 138 10.12 -1.42 -7.87
C SER A 138 10.71 -1.98 -6.60
N ARG A 139 12.01 -1.71 -6.37
CA ARG A 139 12.65 -1.99 -5.08
C ARG A 139 12.39 -0.82 -4.16
N SER A 140 12.02 -1.13 -2.93
CA SER A 140 11.74 -0.14 -1.90
C SER A 140 12.68 -0.29 -0.71
N LEU A 141 12.89 0.79 0.03
CA LEU A 141 13.69 0.81 1.25
C LEU A 141 12.92 1.50 2.39
N ARG A 142 12.77 0.80 3.51
CA ARG A 142 12.10 1.29 4.73
C ARG A 142 13.03 1.15 5.93
N LEU A 143 13.01 2.15 6.82
CA LEU A 143 13.89 2.18 7.98
C LEU A 143 13.33 1.43 9.20
N GLN A 144 12.01 1.21 9.22
CA GLN A 144 11.30 0.47 10.26
C GLN A 144 11.90 -0.94 10.46
N SER A 145 12.02 -1.40 11.69
CA SER A 145 12.42 -2.78 11.98
C SER A 145 11.19 -3.69 12.05
N PHE A 146 11.27 -4.80 11.33
CA PHE A 146 10.32 -5.91 11.34
C PHE A 146 11.08 -7.23 11.47
N ASP A 147 12.17 -7.21 12.24
CA ASP A 147 13.12 -8.33 12.30
C ASP A 147 12.49 -9.60 12.92
N ASP A 148 11.37 -9.45 13.64
CA ASP A 148 10.58 -10.53 14.23
C ASP A 148 9.61 -11.20 13.24
N ILE A 149 9.42 -10.64 12.03
CA ILE A 149 8.49 -11.17 11.03
C ILE A 149 9.28 -11.91 9.94
N PRO A 150 9.10 -13.23 9.77
CA PRO A 150 9.83 -14.00 8.77
C PRO A 150 9.71 -13.44 7.35
N GLY A 151 10.84 -13.31 6.66
CA GLY A 151 10.91 -12.86 5.26
C GLY A 151 10.89 -11.34 5.05
N PHE A 152 10.56 -10.55 6.08
CA PHE A 152 10.58 -9.10 6.01
C PHE A 152 12.03 -8.59 6.03
N THR A 153 12.33 -7.64 5.14
CA THR A 153 13.67 -7.06 5.01
C THR A 153 13.57 -5.55 4.83
N PRO A 154 14.60 -4.78 5.21
CA PRO A 154 14.57 -3.31 5.12
C PRO A 154 14.51 -2.82 3.66
N HIS A 155 14.98 -3.62 2.70
CA HIS A 155 14.73 -3.39 1.28
C HIS A 155 14.17 -4.63 0.61
N PHE A 156 13.13 -4.45 -0.19
CA PHE A 156 12.36 -5.53 -0.79
C PHE A 156 11.76 -5.05 -2.11
N ARG A 157 11.39 -5.98 -2.98
CA ARG A 157 10.72 -5.66 -4.24
C ARG A 157 9.21 -5.93 -4.15
N THR A 158 8.44 -4.98 -4.67
CA THR A 158 6.98 -5.05 -4.76
C THR A 158 6.52 -4.76 -6.18
N PHE A 159 5.50 -5.50 -6.63
CA PHE A 159 4.75 -5.17 -7.83
C PHE A 159 3.51 -4.37 -7.43
N SER A 160 3.38 -3.14 -7.91
CA SER A 160 2.32 -2.21 -7.51
C SER A 160 1.56 -1.69 -8.71
N ILE A 161 0.25 -1.48 -8.54
CA ILE A 161 -0.62 -0.89 -9.55
C ILE A 161 -1.44 0.26 -8.96
N ALA A 162 -1.80 1.20 -9.82
CA ALA A 162 -2.66 2.31 -9.47
C ALA A 162 -3.67 2.58 -10.60
N SER A 163 -4.90 2.90 -10.22
CA SER A 163 -5.93 3.40 -11.12
C SER A 163 -6.39 4.76 -10.62
N ALA A 164 -6.31 5.78 -11.47
CA ALA A 164 -6.77 7.13 -11.19
C ALA A 164 -7.83 7.56 -12.20
N GLY A 165 -8.80 8.34 -11.74
CA GLY A 165 -9.92 8.78 -12.56
C GLY A 165 -10.80 9.76 -11.81
N ARG A 166 -12.05 9.89 -12.26
CA ARG A 166 -13.02 10.79 -11.64
C ARG A 166 -14.23 10.05 -11.12
N ASP A 167 -14.80 10.62 -10.08
CA ASP A 167 -16.13 10.31 -9.61
C ASP A 167 -17.17 10.71 -10.66
N THR A 168 -17.87 9.71 -11.17
CA THR A 168 -19.01 9.84 -12.07
C THR A 168 -20.33 9.48 -11.37
N GLY A 169 -20.32 9.34 -10.04
CA GLY A 169 -21.45 8.92 -9.22
C GLY A 169 -21.69 7.41 -9.23
N SER A 170 -22.57 6.96 -8.34
CA SER A 170 -22.98 5.56 -8.20
C SER A 170 -21.81 4.57 -8.07
N GLU A 171 -20.71 5.02 -7.44
CA GLU A 171 -19.54 4.19 -7.10
C GLU A 171 -18.95 3.48 -8.33
N VAL A 172 -19.12 4.06 -9.52
CA VAL A 172 -18.74 3.42 -10.80
C VAL A 172 -17.23 3.19 -10.83
N PHE A 173 -16.45 4.19 -10.42
CA PHE A 173 -15.00 4.08 -10.35
C PHE A 173 -14.58 2.99 -9.36
N GLU A 174 -15.19 2.98 -8.18
CA GLU A 174 -14.89 2.05 -7.11
C GLU A 174 -15.18 0.60 -7.52
N LYS A 175 -16.35 0.36 -8.14
CA LYS A 175 -16.73 -0.99 -8.61
C LYS A 175 -15.78 -1.51 -9.68
N VAL A 176 -15.44 -0.68 -10.67
CA VAL A 176 -14.59 -1.08 -11.80
C VAL A 176 -13.16 -1.33 -11.33
N THR A 177 -12.57 -0.38 -10.61
CA THR A 177 -11.15 -0.46 -10.25
C THR A 177 -10.88 -1.48 -9.16
N PHE A 178 -11.80 -1.67 -8.20
CA PHE A 178 -11.68 -2.73 -7.19
C PHE A 178 -11.70 -4.12 -7.84
N LEU A 179 -12.67 -4.36 -8.75
CA LEU A 179 -12.75 -5.61 -9.49
C LEU A 179 -11.46 -5.90 -10.26
N GLU A 180 -10.94 -4.90 -10.98
CA GLU A 180 -9.72 -5.03 -11.78
C GLU A 180 -8.49 -5.36 -10.91
N HIS A 181 -8.29 -4.64 -9.81
CA HIS A 181 -7.13 -4.83 -8.93
C HIS A 181 -7.15 -6.21 -8.27
N VAL A 182 -8.28 -6.60 -7.67
CA VAL A 182 -8.39 -7.92 -7.02
C VAL A 182 -8.26 -9.06 -8.04
N THR A 183 -8.90 -8.93 -9.21
CA THR A 183 -8.80 -9.93 -10.28
C THR A 183 -7.36 -10.10 -10.77
N PHE A 184 -6.62 -9.00 -10.95
CA PHE A 184 -5.22 -9.05 -11.35
C PHE A 184 -4.38 -9.87 -10.37
N TYR A 185 -4.48 -9.60 -9.06
CA TYR A 185 -3.69 -10.33 -8.08
C TYR A 185 -4.10 -11.79 -7.93
N LEU A 186 -5.39 -12.11 -7.98
CA LEU A 186 -5.83 -13.51 -7.93
C LEU A 186 -5.34 -14.29 -9.17
N ASN A 187 -5.39 -13.68 -10.36
CA ASN A 187 -4.80 -14.26 -11.56
C ASN A 187 -3.27 -14.39 -11.45
N TYR A 188 -2.60 -13.43 -10.80
CA TYR A 188 -1.16 -13.49 -10.58
C TYR A 188 -0.77 -14.66 -9.67
N LEU A 189 -1.45 -14.81 -8.52
CA LEU A 189 -1.24 -15.95 -7.62
C LEU A 189 -1.51 -17.28 -8.33
N ASN A 190 -2.58 -17.37 -9.13
CA ASN A 190 -2.88 -18.56 -9.94
C ASN A 190 -1.79 -18.84 -10.99
N SER A 191 -1.25 -17.80 -11.65
CA SER A 191 -0.16 -17.95 -12.63
C SER A 191 1.14 -18.42 -11.96
N LEU A 192 1.43 -17.91 -10.76
CA LEU A 192 2.56 -18.36 -9.95
C LEU A 192 2.40 -19.82 -9.51
N ALA A 193 1.19 -20.29 -9.23
CA ALA A 193 0.97 -21.70 -8.87
C ALA A 193 1.48 -22.67 -9.96
N ASN A 194 1.33 -22.31 -11.24
CA ASN A 194 1.86 -23.09 -12.37
C ASN A 194 3.39 -23.18 -12.40
N GLU A 195 4.07 -22.23 -11.75
CA GLU A 195 5.53 -22.23 -11.61
C GLU A 195 5.99 -22.98 -10.35
N GLY A 196 5.07 -23.52 -9.55
CA GLY A 196 5.38 -24.26 -8.32
C GLY A 196 5.36 -23.41 -7.04
N TYR A 197 4.79 -22.20 -7.08
CA TYR A 197 4.52 -21.44 -5.85
C TYR A 197 3.27 -22.01 -5.15
N ILE A 198 3.31 -22.21 -3.84
CA ILE A 198 2.23 -22.83 -3.06
C ILE A 198 1.52 -21.78 -2.21
N THR A 199 0.36 -21.31 -2.68
CA THR A 199 -0.52 -20.36 -1.98
C THR A 199 -1.83 -21.03 -1.59
N ASN A 200 -1.89 -21.59 -0.38
CA ASN A 200 -3.07 -22.26 0.15
C ASN A 200 -4.03 -21.26 0.83
N HIS A 201 -5.31 -21.63 0.95
CA HIS A 201 -6.33 -20.87 1.71
C HIS A 201 -6.33 -19.36 1.41
N ILE A 202 -6.33 -19.00 0.13
CA ILE A 202 -6.33 -17.60 -0.28
C ILE A 202 -7.61 -16.94 0.23
N THR A 203 -7.43 -15.82 0.94
CA THR A 203 -8.53 -15.03 1.50
C THR A 203 -8.42 -13.58 1.02
N VAL A 204 -9.49 -13.07 0.43
CA VAL A 204 -9.70 -11.64 0.13
C VAL A 204 -10.58 -11.06 1.22
N ALA A 205 -9.97 -10.28 2.11
CA ALA A 205 -10.71 -9.52 3.11
C ALA A 205 -10.85 -8.08 2.63
N PHE A 206 -12.07 -7.55 2.61
CA PHE A 206 -12.36 -6.17 2.22
C PHE A 206 -13.07 -5.43 3.35
N SER A 207 -12.87 -4.12 3.40
CA SER A 207 -13.30 -3.30 4.53
C SER A 207 -13.50 -1.85 4.09
N ASP A 208 -14.09 -1.05 4.96
CA ASP A 208 -14.10 0.40 4.85
C ASP A 208 -13.44 1.01 6.08
N ILE A 209 -12.30 1.68 5.89
CA ILE A 209 -11.50 2.24 6.99
C ILE A 209 -12.30 3.26 7.82
N ARG A 210 -13.36 3.84 7.25
CA ARG A 210 -14.26 4.78 7.93
C ARG A 210 -14.99 4.13 9.11
N ILE A 211 -15.05 2.80 9.19
CA ILE A 211 -15.59 2.10 10.37
C ILE A 211 -14.74 2.44 11.60
N ILE A 212 -13.42 2.22 11.53
CA ILE A 212 -12.52 2.52 12.65
C ILE A 212 -12.46 4.03 12.91
N GLU A 213 -12.43 4.87 11.87
CA GLU A 213 -12.46 6.33 12.03
C GLU A 213 -13.71 6.79 12.81
N LYS A 214 -14.88 6.24 12.51
CA LYS A 214 -16.12 6.56 13.22
C LYS A 214 -16.11 6.10 14.68
N LEU A 215 -15.53 4.93 14.97
CA LEU A 215 -15.36 4.46 16.34
C LEU A 215 -14.42 5.39 17.12
N ILE A 216 -13.29 5.81 16.53
CA ILE A 216 -12.40 6.80 17.13
C ILE A 216 -13.13 8.11 17.44
N GLU A 217 -13.89 8.64 16.48
CA GLU A 217 -14.64 9.90 16.64
C GLU A 217 -15.73 9.80 17.72
N LYS A 218 -16.47 8.68 17.73
CA LYS A 218 -17.65 8.51 18.58
C LYS A 218 -17.31 8.03 19.99
N ASP A 219 -16.50 6.98 20.08
CA ASP A 219 -16.25 6.24 21.30
C ASP A 219 -14.89 6.60 21.94
N GLY A 220 -14.18 7.58 21.36
CA GLY A 220 -12.98 8.18 21.96
C GLY A 220 -11.77 7.25 21.98
N LEU A 221 -11.66 6.32 21.03
CA LEU A 221 -10.52 5.40 20.94
C LEU A 221 -9.21 6.17 20.71
N ASP A 222 -8.11 5.69 21.29
CA ASP A 222 -6.78 6.30 21.08
C ASP A 222 -6.26 6.00 19.67
N ARG A 223 -6.41 7.01 18.79
CA ARG A 223 -5.95 6.98 17.41
C ARG A 223 -4.47 6.70 17.28
N GLU A 224 -3.63 7.27 18.15
CA GLU A 224 -2.19 7.06 18.08
C GLU A 224 -1.82 5.64 18.46
N GLN A 225 -2.43 5.09 19.50
CA GLN A 225 -2.22 3.70 19.90
C GLN A 225 -2.64 2.74 18.78
N ILE A 226 -3.80 2.98 18.16
CA ILE A 226 -4.29 2.17 17.03
C ILE A 226 -3.29 2.23 15.87
N GLY A 227 -2.86 3.43 15.48
CA GLY A 227 -1.86 3.62 14.41
C GLY A 227 -0.55 2.88 14.66
N ARG A 228 -0.04 2.94 15.91
CA ARG A 228 1.18 2.21 16.34
C ARG A 228 0.99 0.69 16.43
N SER A 229 -0.25 0.21 16.40
CA SER A 229 -0.58 -1.21 16.54
C SER A 229 -0.97 -1.89 15.23
N THR A 230 -0.97 -1.16 14.11
CA THR A 230 -1.33 -1.67 12.77
C THR A 230 -0.50 -2.86 12.27
N GLN A 231 0.71 -3.04 12.82
CA GLN A 231 1.62 -4.13 12.46
C GLN A 231 1.73 -5.22 13.55
N LYS A 232 0.94 -5.11 14.63
CA LYS A 232 0.92 -6.10 15.71
C LYS A 232 -0.11 -7.17 15.39
N VAL A 233 0.35 -8.41 15.20
CA VAL A 233 -0.50 -9.56 14.81
C VAL A 233 -1.64 -9.80 15.81
N ASP A 234 -1.38 -9.63 17.10
CA ASP A 234 -2.35 -9.93 18.16
C ASP A 234 -3.19 -8.73 18.61
N PHE A 235 -3.08 -7.58 17.93
CA PHE A 235 -3.87 -6.40 18.31
C PHE A 235 -5.24 -6.44 17.66
N ASP A 236 -6.27 -6.59 18.49
CA ASP A 236 -7.67 -6.54 18.08
C ASP A 236 -8.32 -5.29 18.66
N VAL A 237 -8.56 -4.28 17.82
CA VAL A 237 -9.15 -3.01 18.25
C VAL A 237 -10.52 -3.19 18.91
N PHE A 238 -11.30 -4.19 18.52
CA PHE A 238 -12.61 -4.39 19.13
C PHE A 238 -12.50 -5.00 20.53
N LYS A 239 -11.61 -5.98 20.72
CA LYS A 239 -11.34 -6.55 22.05
C LYS A 239 -10.73 -5.52 22.99
N ASN A 240 -9.75 -4.76 22.51
CA ASN A 240 -9.03 -3.77 23.32
C ASN A 240 -9.92 -2.63 23.82
N TYR A 241 -11.01 -2.31 23.10
CA TYR A 241 -11.92 -1.21 23.41
C TYR A 241 -13.35 -1.67 23.73
N ASN A 242 -13.57 -2.97 23.93
CA ASN A 242 -14.89 -3.56 24.23
C ASN A 242 -15.98 -3.21 23.20
N ILE A 243 -15.61 -3.13 21.92
CA ILE A 243 -16.55 -2.89 20.82
C ILE A 243 -17.29 -4.20 20.49
N SER A 244 -18.62 -4.15 20.45
CA SER A 244 -19.48 -5.34 20.27
C SER A 244 -19.67 -5.76 18.80
N LEU A 245 -18.94 -5.15 17.86
CA LEU A 245 -18.99 -5.52 16.45
C LEU A 245 -18.27 -6.85 16.21
N PRO A 246 -18.74 -7.69 15.28
CA PRO A 246 -17.99 -8.87 14.88
C PRO A 246 -16.69 -8.43 14.18
N HIS A 247 -15.58 -9.12 14.45
CA HIS A 247 -14.29 -8.83 13.82
C HIS A 247 -14.38 -8.94 12.29
N SER A 248 -15.02 -10.00 11.81
CA SER A 248 -15.27 -10.26 10.40
C SER A 248 -16.58 -11.01 10.21
N VAL A 249 -17.20 -10.83 9.06
CA VAL A 249 -18.41 -11.54 8.63
C VAL A 249 -18.26 -12.06 7.19
N LEU A 250 -19.03 -13.09 6.81
CA LEU A 250 -18.94 -13.63 5.45
C LEU A 250 -19.72 -12.76 4.45
N SER A 251 -20.78 -12.11 4.91
CA SER A 251 -21.56 -11.14 4.16
C SER A 251 -21.89 -9.91 5.01
N VAL A 252 -22.02 -8.76 4.35
CA VAL A 252 -22.40 -7.49 4.98
C VAL A 252 -23.77 -7.60 5.67
N ASP A 253 -24.66 -8.46 5.17
CA ASP A 253 -25.99 -8.68 5.72
C ASP A 253 -25.99 -9.34 7.11
N GLU A 254 -24.86 -9.93 7.53
CA GLU A 254 -24.68 -10.47 8.89
C GLU A 254 -24.47 -9.37 9.94
N VAL A 255 -24.17 -8.13 9.52
CA VAL A 255 -24.03 -6.99 10.42
C VAL A 255 -25.42 -6.46 10.78
N SER A 256 -25.84 -6.64 12.04
CA SER A 256 -27.19 -6.27 12.45
C SER A 256 -27.45 -4.76 12.33
N ARG A 257 -28.67 -4.39 11.91
CA ARG A 257 -29.09 -2.98 11.80
C ARG A 257 -28.96 -2.21 13.12
N GLU A 258 -29.15 -2.91 14.23
CA GLU A 258 -28.94 -2.35 15.57
C GLU A 258 -27.48 -1.91 15.76
N LEU A 259 -26.51 -2.78 15.47
CA LEU A 259 -25.09 -2.44 15.57
C LEU A 259 -24.71 -1.32 14.58
N VAL A 260 -25.22 -1.35 13.36
CA VAL A 260 -24.98 -0.29 12.36
C VAL A 260 -25.45 1.07 12.88
N SER A 261 -26.65 1.12 13.49
CA SER A 261 -27.18 2.34 14.11
C SER A 261 -26.36 2.76 15.34
N THR A 262 -26.09 1.81 16.24
CA THR A 262 -25.34 2.03 17.47
C THR A 262 -23.96 2.61 17.20
N TYR A 263 -23.25 2.21 16.14
CA TYR A 263 -21.93 2.75 15.82
C TYR A 263 -21.93 3.78 14.67
N ASN A 264 -23.12 4.24 14.22
CA ASN A 264 -23.28 5.20 13.13
C ASN A 264 -22.57 4.79 11.81
N LEU A 265 -22.68 3.51 11.45
CA LEU A 265 -21.95 2.89 10.34
C LEU A 265 -22.73 2.84 9.02
N ASN A 266 -23.83 3.59 8.89
CA ASN A 266 -24.70 3.55 7.70
C ASN A 266 -23.93 3.67 6.38
N LYS A 267 -23.11 4.73 6.23
CA LYS A 267 -22.35 4.99 4.99
C LYS A 267 -21.28 3.94 4.65
N PRO A 268 -20.40 3.52 5.59
CA PRO A 268 -19.43 2.46 5.26
C PRO A 268 -20.12 1.12 4.96
N ILE A 269 -21.18 0.77 5.69
CA ILE A 269 -21.91 -0.48 5.45
C ILE A 269 -22.63 -0.45 4.10
N GLU A 270 -23.25 0.67 3.72
CA GLU A 270 -23.87 0.86 2.40
C GLU A 270 -22.86 0.67 1.25
N LEU A 271 -21.67 1.27 1.36
CA LEU A 271 -20.62 1.07 0.35
C LEU A 271 -20.20 -0.40 0.28
N LEU A 272 -20.03 -1.06 1.42
CA LEU A 272 -19.66 -2.48 1.47
C LEU A 272 -20.74 -3.37 0.85
N SER A 273 -22.02 -3.11 1.09
CA SER A 273 -23.15 -3.81 0.46
C SER A 273 -23.12 -3.65 -1.06
N ILE A 274 -22.93 -2.41 -1.57
CA ILE A 274 -22.83 -2.14 -3.02
C ILE A 274 -21.67 -2.94 -3.64
N ILE A 275 -20.51 -2.97 -2.99
CA ILE A 275 -19.33 -3.69 -3.47
C ILE A 275 -19.53 -5.20 -3.39
N GLU A 276 -20.14 -5.71 -2.31
CA GLU A 276 -20.44 -7.12 -2.17
C GLU A 276 -21.35 -7.61 -3.32
N GLU A 277 -22.45 -6.90 -3.56
CA GLU A 277 -23.43 -7.25 -4.59
C GLU A 277 -22.82 -7.15 -6.01
N SER A 278 -22.16 -6.02 -6.31
CA SER A 278 -21.76 -5.71 -7.68
C SER A 278 -20.38 -6.24 -8.11
N VAL A 279 -19.50 -6.53 -7.15
CA VAL A 279 -18.12 -6.95 -7.38
C VAL A 279 -17.80 -8.30 -6.75
N ILE A 280 -17.97 -8.44 -5.43
CA ILE A 280 -17.57 -9.68 -4.72
C ILE A 280 -18.36 -10.88 -5.22
N THR A 281 -19.65 -10.72 -5.54
CA THR A 281 -20.46 -11.78 -6.15
C THR A 281 -19.87 -12.29 -7.47
N LYS A 282 -19.27 -11.42 -8.30
CA LYS A 282 -18.59 -11.83 -9.54
C LYS A 282 -17.28 -12.54 -9.24
N LEU A 283 -16.50 -12.02 -8.29
CA LEU A 283 -15.23 -12.61 -7.87
C LEU A 283 -15.41 -14.00 -7.25
N ARG A 284 -16.43 -14.21 -6.40
CA ARG A 284 -16.79 -15.52 -5.84
C ARG A 284 -17.09 -16.55 -6.95
N LYS A 285 -17.78 -16.14 -8.02
CA LYS A 285 -18.05 -17.01 -9.18
C LYS A 285 -16.80 -17.32 -9.99
N GLN A 286 -15.93 -16.32 -10.19
CA GLN A 286 -14.70 -16.48 -10.96
C GLN A 286 -13.61 -17.27 -10.20
N PHE A 287 -13.57 -17.14 -8.87
CA PHE A 287 -12.55 -17.74 -8.01
C PHE A 287 -13.21 -18.54 -6.86
N PRO A 288 -13.82 -19.70 -7.16
CA PRO A 288 -14.62 -20.45 -6.19
C PRO A 288 -13.82 -21.04 -5.02
N LEU A 289 -12.49 -21.12 -5.14
CA LEU A 289 -11.59 -21.62 -4.09
C LEU A 289 -11.04 -20.49 -3.20
N VAL A 290 -11.37 -19.23 -3.49
CA VAL A 290 -10.95 -18.07 -2.70
C VAL A 290 -12.02 -17.73 -1.68
N ALA A 291 -11.62 -17.58 -0.42
CA ALA A 291 -12.49 -17.09 0.64
C ALA A 291 -12.64 -15.57 0.53
N PHE A 292 -13.86 -15.06 0.72
CA PHE A 292 -14.14 -13.62 0.76
C PHE A 292 -14.81 -13.29 2.09
N ALA A 293 -14.32 -12.26 2.77
CA ALA A 293 -14.85 -11.81 4.05
C ALA A 293 -14.87 -10.28 4.14
N VAL A 294 -15.84 -9.76 4.89
CA VAL A 294 -15.87 -8.37 5.30
C VAL A 294 -15.12 -8.26 6.63
N GLU A 295 -14.02 -7.51 6.66
CA GLU A 295 -13.24 -7.28 7.88
C GLU A 295 -13.66 -5.94 8.50
N LEU A 296 -14.33 -5.93 9.64
CA LEU A 296 -14.81 -4.69 10.25
C LEU A 296 -13.78 -4.02 11.15
N ASN A 297 -12.80 -4.79 11.64
CA ASN A 297 -11.76 -4.30 12.57
C ASN A 297 -10.48 -3.80 11.84
N ARG A 298 -10.55 -3.55 10.53
CA ARG A 298 -9.39 -3.21 9.70
C ARG A 298 -8.74 -1.91 10.17
N ILE A 299 -7.52 -1.99 10.71
CA ILE A 299 -6.74 -0.82 11.13
C ILE A 299 -5.56 -0.49 10.19
N ALA A 300 -5.07 -1.46 9.42
CA ALA A 300 -3.96 -1.22 8.50
C ALA A 300 -4.39 -0.25 7.38
N GLY A 301 -3.58 0.79 7.18
CA GLY A 301 -3.89 1.90 6.30
C GLY A 301 -4.70 3.05 6.90
N ILE A 302 -4.99 2.98 8.20
CA ILE A 302 -5.57 4.11 8.95
C ILE A 302 -4.70 5.36 8.80
N GLY A 303 -5.34 6.49 8.59
CA GLY A 303 -4.66 7.78 8.37
C GLY A 303 -4.24 8.07 6.93
N TYR A 304 -4.33 7.11 5.99
CA TYR A 304 -4.10 7.42 4.56
C TYR A 304 -5.09 6.78 3.59
N TYR A 305 -5.70 5.63 3.90
CA TYR A 305 -6.89 5.19 3.15
C TYR A 305 -8.08 6.09 3.47
N SER A 306 -8.90 6.36 2.45
CA SER A 306 -10.06 7.24 2.57
C SER A 306 -11.37 6.49 2.81
N ASN A 307 -11.51 5.27 2.29
CA ASN A 307 -12.70 4.43 2.46
C ASN A 307 -12.37 2.92 2.24
N LEU A 308 -12.91 2.32 1.18
CA LEU A 308 -12.77 0.93 0.81
C LEU A 308 -11.28 0.53 0.73
N CYS A 309 -10.97 -0.61 1.31
CA CYS A 309 -9.64 -1.20 1.28
C CYS A 309 -9.76 -2.71 1.31
N PHE A 310 -8.68 -3.39 0.95
CA PHE A 310 -8.64 -4.83 0.91
C PHE A 310 -7.24 -5.35 1.21
N LYS A 311 -7.19 -6.60 1.66
CA LYS A 311 -5.97 -7.40 1.71
C LYS A 311 -6.22 -8.74 1.06
N ILE A 312 -5.18 -9.30 0.47
CA ILE A 312 -5.17 -10.70 0.03
C ILE A 312 -4.10 -11.42 0.83
N SER A 313 -4.52 -12.43 1.59
CA SER A 313 -3.65 -13.26 2.39
C SER A 313 -3.65 -14.69 1.86
N ALA A 314 -2.54 -15.39 2.03
CA ALA A 314 -2.45 -16.82 1.72
C ALA A 314 -1.55 -17.52 2.72
N GLN A 315 -1.78 -18.82 2.87
CA GLN A 315 -0.95 -19.71 3.67
C GLN A 315 0.15 -20.31 2.80
N ASN A 316 1.39 -20.29 3.28
CA ASN A 316 2.50 -20.97 2.60
C ASN A 316 2.54 -22.48 2.92
N ARG A 317 3.51 -23.21 2.36
CA ARG A 317 3.71 -24.64 2.62
C ARG A 317 3.94 -24.99 4.10
N ALA A 318 4.50 -24.07 4.87
CA ALA A 318 4.76 -24.24 6.29
C ALA A 318 3.52 -24.01 7.18
N GLY A 319 2.37 -23.65 6.58
CA GLY A 319 1.15 -23.40 7.33
C GLY A 319 1.04 -21.97 7.88
N THR A 320 1.98 -21.08 7.57
CA THR A 320 1.98 -19.69 8.04
C THR A 320 1.23 -18.79 7.06
N VAL A 321 0.33 -17.95 7.59
CA VAL A 321 -0.45 -16.98 6.79
C VAL A 321 0.31 -15.67 6.68
N PHE A 322 0.42 -15.15 5.45
CA PHE A 322 1.03 -13.84 5.19
C PHE A 322 0.06 -12.92 4.44
N PRO A 323 0.03 -11.62 4.78
CA PRO A 323 -0.62 -10.62 3.95
C PRO A 323 0.26 -10.37 2.72
N LEU A 324 -0.16 -10.90 1.57
CA LEU A 324 0.61 -10.80 0.33
C LEU A 324 0.33 -9.48 -0.40
N VAL A 325 -0.93 -9.08 -0.41
CA VAL A 325 -1.42 -7.88 -1.10
C VAL A 325 -2.10 -6.96 -0.11
N ASP A 326 -1.84 -5.67 -0.23
CA ASP A 326 -2.59 -4.62 0.46
C ASP A 326 -2.99 -3.54 -0.55
N GLY A 327 -4.21 -3.01 -0.42
CA GLY A 327 -4.72 -2.00 -1.32
C GLY A 327 -5.90 -1.24 -0.76
N GLY A 328 -6.15 -0.05 -1.30
CA GLY A 328 -7.24 0.79 -0.86
C GLY A 328 -7.29 2.14 -1.56
N TYR A 329 -8.44 2.79 -1.45
CA TYR A 329 -8.63 4.11 -2.03
C TYR A 329 -7.97 5.17 -1.16
N THR A 330 -7.42 6.18 -1.81
CA THR A 330 -6.80 7.33 -1.13
C THR A 330 -7.35 8.64 -1.70
N ASN A 331 -7.13 9.72 -0.96
CA ASN A 331 -7.44 11.07 -1.42
C ASN A 331 -6.24 11.77 -2.08
N TRP A 332 -5.19 11.02 -2.47
CA TRP A 332 -3.92 11.62 -2.87
C TRP A 332 -4.03 12.42 -4.18
N THR A 333 -4.71 11.90 -5.21
CA THR A 333 -4.96 12.68 -6.44
C THR A 333 -5.87 13.88 -6.17
N GLN A 334 -6.81 13.78 -5.22
CA GLN A 334 -7.64 14.92 -4.82
C GLN A 334 -6.79 16.05 -4.21
N LYS A 335 -5.81 15.70 -3.37
CA LYS A 335 -4.85 16.64 -2.77
C LYS A 335 -3.90 17.23 -3.82
N LEU A 336 -3.25 16.37 -4.61
CA LEU A 336 -2.24 16.75 -5.60
C LEU A 336 -2.82 17.63 -6.72
N MET A 337 -4.08 17.40 -7.10
CA MET A 337 -4.74 18.13 -8.19
C MET A 337 -5.77 19.16 -7.70
N ASN A 338 -5.91 19.34 -6.38
CA ASN A 338 -6.92 20.21 -5.77
C ASN A 338 -8.34 20.00 -6.32
N SER A 339 -8.78 18.75 -6.42
CA SER A 339 -10.08 18.38 -7.00
C SER A 339 -10.78 17.27 -6.23
N LYS A 340 -11.92 17.58 -5.62
CA LYS A 340 -12.74 16.58 -4.89
C LYS A 340 -13.32 15.48 -5.80
N LYS A 341 -13.33 15.70 -7.12
CA LYS A 341 -13.82 14.72 -8.09
C LYS A 341 -12.80 13.65 -8.43
N GLU A 342 -11.51 13.86 -8.21
CA GLU A 342 -10.52 12.83 -8.52
C GLU A 342 -10.66 11.64 -7.55
N ARG A 343 -10.26 10.47 -8.04
CA ARG A 343 -10.25 9.20 -7.32
C ARG A 343 -8.95 8.48 -7.61
N LEU A 344 -8.45 7.73 -6.63
CA LEU A 344 -7.26 6.91 -6.75
C LEU A 344 -7.44 5.63 -5.96
N LEU A 345 -7.27 4.49 -6.62
CA LEU A 345 -7.06 3.19 -6.00
C LEU A 345 -5.60 2.80 -6.19
N ILE A 346 -4.93 2.43 -5.09
CA ILE A 346 -3.58 1.88 -5.10
C ILE A 346 -3.58 0.47 -4.51
N SER A 347 -2.67 -0.37 -4.97
CA SER A 347 -2.42 -1.67 -4.37
C SER A 347 -1.01 -2.18 -4.72
N GLY A 348 -0.50 -3.09 -3.89
CA GLY A 348 0.82 -3.69 -4.09
C GLY A 348 0.91 -5.10 -3.53
N ILE A 349 1.72 -5.93 -4.19
CA ILE A 349 2.11 -7.26 -3.72
C ILE A 349 3.60 -7.30 -3.43
N GLY A 350 3.97 -7.90 -2.30
CA GLY A 350 5.37 -8.19 -1.96
C GLY A 350 5.94 -9.34 -2.79
N THR A 351 6.29 -9.11 -4.07
CA THR A 351 6.83 -10.15 -4.96
C THR A 351 8.05 -10.84 -4.35
N GLU A 352 8.93 -10.10 -3.69
CA GLU A 352 10.10 -10.69 -3.03
C GLU A 352 9.72 -11.54 -1.81
N LEU A 353 8.74 -11.12 -1.01
CA LEU A 353 8.22 -11.91 0.12
C LEU A 353 7.65 -13.23 -0.39
N LEU A 354 6.87 -13.17 -1.48
CA LEU A 354 6.30 -14.34 -2.14
C LEU A 354 7.42 -15.28 -2.62
N CYS A 355 8.46 -14.75 -3.27
CA CYS A 355 9.63 -15.55 -3.69
C CYS A 355 10.40 -16.19 -2.53
N LYS A 356 10.43 -15.55 -1.36
CA LYS A 356 11.13 -16.07 -0.17
C LYS A 356 10.35 -17.21 0.49
N LEU A 357 9.03 -17.09 0.56
CA LEU A 357 8.23 -17.88 1.51
C LEU A 357 7.24 -18.84 0.84
N PHE A 358 6.96 -18.69 -0.45
CA PHE A 358 5.91 -19.45 -1.15
C PHE A 358 6.45 -20.32 -2.29
N LYS A 359 7.73 -20.22 -2.66
CA LYS A 359 8.34 -21.03 -3.73
C LYS A 359 8.76 -22.42 -3.25
#